data_AF-A0A9D6YZS5-F1
#
_entry.id   AF-A0A9D6YZS5-F1
#
_cell.length_a   1.000
_cell.length_b   1.000
_cell.length_c   1.000
_cell.angle_alpha   90.00
_cell.angle_beta   90.00
_cell.angle_gamma   90.00
#
_symmetry.space_group_name_H-M   'P 1'
#
loop_
_entity.id
_entity.type
_entity.pdbx_description
1 polymer ?
#
loop_
_entity_poly.entity_id
_entity_poly.type
_entity_poly.pdbx_seq_one_letter_code
_entity_poly.pdbx_strand_id
1 'polypeptide(L)'
;MKKSTVVIGLAGIVLAGTTWRIASAQGGDTPIIVSDGSIVIRPESGGLNGWQGEGKNAIRHPDNQKALAELEVSGPGAKAATCAAKGHCAVVLRWSGGETITVTPRANGRGLRIESSVDFDDTRWAKSDGEWRLPLPASSAPRVTIADRQGGGQEETICDGKGCSVRFHYRP
;
A
#
# COMPACT_ATOMS: atom_id res chain seq x y z
N MET A 1 72.24 25.94 -17.32
CA MET A 1 71.78 25.88 -15.91
C MET A 1 70.41 26.55 -15.83
N LYS A 2 69.32 25.77 -15.70
CA LYS A 2 67.95 26.30 -15.61
C LYS A 2 67.27 25.66 -14.40
N LYS A 3 66.66 26.52 -13.58
CA LYS A 3 66.22 26.30 -12.20
C LYS A 3 64.96 25.43 -12.13
N SER A 4 64.96 24.49 -11.20
CA SER A 4 63.79 23.73 -10.74
C SER A 4 62.78 24.65 -10.06
N THR A 5 61.49 24.39 -10.23
CA THR A 5 60.43 24.90 -9.33
C THR A 5 59.42 23.79 -9.09
N VAL A 6 59.21 23.52 -7.82
CA VAL A 6 58.49 22.38 -7.25
C VAL A 6 56.98 22.63 -7.25
N VAL A 7 56.25 21.57 -7.53
CA VAL A 7 54.79 21.42 -7.57
C VAL A 7 54.22 21.34 -6.16
N ILE A 8 53.25 22.19 -5.79
CA ILE A 8 52.24 21.91 -4.76
C ILE A 8 50.94 22.62 -5.15
N GLY A 9 49.84 21.88 -5.29
CA GLY A 9 48.53 22.46 -5.58
C GLY A 9 47.38 21.45 -5.57
N LEU A 10 47.08 20.92 -4.40
CA LEU A 10 45.77 20.43 -3.91
C LEU A 10 44.91 19.57 -4.85
N ALA A 11 44.94 18.25 -4.61
CA ALA A 11 43.91 17.31 -5.02
C ALA A 11 42.59 17.61 -4.28
N GLY A 12 41.67 18.31 -4.95
CA GLY A 12 40.28 18.42 -4.53
C GLY A 12 39.50 17.19 -5.00
N ILE A 13 39.45 16.14 -4.18
CA ILE A 13 38.46 15.07 -4.34
C ILE A 13 37.15 15.59 -3.75
N VAL A 14 36.28 16.13 -4.59
CA VAL A 14 34.86 16.21 -4.26
C VAL A 14 34.24 14.92 -4.75
N LEU A 15 33.91 14.06 -3.79
CA LEU A 15 33.05 12.90 -3.96
C LEU A 15 31.74 13.40 -4.60
N ALA A 16 31.63 13.25 -5.92
CA ALA A 16 30.36 13.38 -6.60
C ALA A 16 29.47 12.28 -6.04
N GLY A 17 28.62 12.68 -5.08
CA GLY A 17 27.66 11.83 -4.43
C GLY A 17 26.89 11.07 -5.49
N THR A 18 27.10 9.76 -5.51
CA THR A 18 26.25 8.84 -6.22
C THR A 18 24.89 8.89 -5.53
N THR A 19 24.05 9.85 -5.94
CA THR A 19 22.62 9.76 -5.66
C THR A 19 22.11 8.63 -6.54
N TRP A 20 22.24 7.41 -6.02
CA TRP A 20 21.48 6.28 -6.49
C TRP A 20 20.01 6.63 -6.25
N ARG A 21 19.41 7.36 -7.20
CA ARG A 21 17.98 7.25 -7.42
C ARG A 21 17.79 5.86 -8.00
N ILE A 22 17.69 4.89 -7.10
CA ILE A 22 16.94 3.67 -7.40
C ILE A 22 15.60 4.23 -7.87
N ALA A 23 15.36 4.16 -9.17
CA ALA A 23 14.05 4.35 -9.73
C ALA A 23 13.20 3.23 -9.13
N SER A 24 12.68 3.49 -7.93
CA SER A 24 11.78 2.58 -7.22
C SER A 24 10.65 2.32 -8.19
N ALA A 25 10.40 1.03 -8.41
CA ALA A 25 9.44 0.54 -9.36
C ALA A 25 8.16 1.38 -9.26
N GLN A 26 7.70 1.89 -10.40
CA GLN A 26 6.51 2.72 -10.49
C GLN A 26 5.34 1.89 -9.93
N GLY A 27 5.03 2.07 -8.65
CA GLY A 27 4.04 1.29 -7.92
C GLY A 27 2.67 1.57 -8.52
N GLY A 28 2.06 0.54 -9.09
CA GLY A 28 0.77 0.62 -9.75
C GLY A 28 -0.37 0.55 -8.77
N ASP A 29 -1.55 0.23 -9.29
CA ASP A 29 -2.70 -0.06 -8.47
C ASP A 29 -2.39 -1.20 -7.50
N THR A 30 -3.05 -1.19 -6.34
CA THR A 30 -2.82 -2.21 -5.31
C THR A 30 -4.12 -2.94 -5.06
N PRO A 31 -4.46 -3.98 -5.84
CA PRO A 31 -5.58 -4.83 -5.51
C PRO A 31 -5.40 -5.46 -4.13
N ILE A 32 -6.48 -5.40 -3.37
CA ILE A 32 -6.71 -6.15 -2.15
C ILE A 32 -7.83 -7.13 -2.46
N ILE A 33 -7.48 -8.40 -2.50
CA ILE A 33 -8.37 -9.47 -2.90
C ILE A 33 -8.70 -10.26 -1.65
N VAL A 34 -10.00 -10.50 -1.46
CA VAL A 34 -10.50 -11.35 -0.41
C VAL A 34 -11.04 -12.62 -1.03
N SER A 35 -10.38 -13.71 -0.74
CA SER A 35 -10.68 -15.03 -1.28
C SER A 35 -10.94 -16.02 -0.16
N ASP A 36 -11.51 -17.16 -0.51
CA ASP A 36 -11.84 -18.24 0.43
C ASP A 36 -10.61 -18.65 1.22
N GLY A 37 -10.55 -18.21 2.48
CA GLY A 37 -9.46 -18.54 3.38
C GLY A 37 -8.21 -17.68 3.24
N SER A 38 -8.21 -16.55 2.52
CA SER A 38 -7.09 -15.61 2.60
C SER A 38 -7.37 -14.18 2.16
N ILE A 39 -6.55 -13.28 2.69
CA ILE A 39 -6.43 -11.88 2.26
C ILE A 39 -5.16 -11.76 1.45
N VAL A 40 -5.26 -11.15 0.30
CA VAL A 40 -4.14 -10.98 -0.62
C VAL A 40 -3.94 -9.50 -0.89
N ILE A 41 -2.73 -9.02 -0.61
CA ILE A 41 -2.25 -7.70 -1.03
C ILE A 41 -1.29 -7.95 -2.19
N ARG A 42 -1.57 -7.35 -3.34
CA ARG A 42 -0.76 -7.50 -4.54
C ARG A 42 -0.72 -6.18 -5.29
N PRO A 43 0.44 -5.56 -5.51
CA PRO A 43 0.56 -4.44 -6.43
C PRO A 43 0.56 -4.95 -7.88
N GLU A 44 -0.06 -4.20 -8.80
CA GLU A 44 -0.08 -4.55 -10.22
C GLU A 44 1.30 -4.44 -10.89
N SER A 45 2.14 -3.54 -10.38
CA SER A 45 3.51 -3.35 -10.85
C SER A 45 4.47 -3.07 -9.69
N GLY A 46 5.71 -3.49 -9.86
CA GLY A 46 6.81 -3.15 -8.95
C GLY A 46 6.95 -4.01 -7.70
N GLY A 47 6.03 -4.95 -7.47
CA GLY A 47 6.08 -5.84 -6.31
C GLY A 47 5.91 -5.10 -4.97
N LEU A 48 5.89 -5.86 -3.89
CA LEU A 48 5.85 -5.35 -2.51
C LEU A 48 7.25 -4.96 -2.00
N ASN A 49 8.29 -5.29 -2.76
CA ASN A 49 9.66 -4.84 -2.50
C ASN A 49 9.74 -3.32 -2.65
N GLY A 50 9.99 -2.62 -1.54
CA GLY A 50 10.03 -1.16 -1.47
C GLY A 50 8.87 -0.55 -0.68
N TRP A 51 7.84 -1.33 -0.35
CA TRP A 51 6.89 -0.93 0.69
C TRP A 51 7.60 -0.81 2.03
N GLN A 52 7.28 0.25 2.77
CA GLN A 52 7.96 0.58 4.00
C GLN A 52 7.08 0.19 5.19
N GLY A 53 7.66 -0.49 6.17
CA GLY A 53 6.98 -0.74 7.44
C GLY A 53 6.74 0.56 8.22
N GLU A 54 5.57 0.68 8.85
CA GLU A 54 5.18 1.79 9.71
C GLU A 54 4.71 1.21 11.06
N GLY A 55 5.65 0.76 11.88
CA GLY A 55 5.35 -0.09 13.04
C GLY A 55 5.26 -1.58 12.64
N LYS A 56 4.67 -2.40 13.51
CA LYS A 56 4.60 -3.85 13.28
C LYS A 56 3.43 -4.28 12.41
N ASN A 57 2.34 -3.52 12.46
CA ASN A 57 1.05 -3.89 11.88
C ASN A 57 0.62 -2.97 10.73
N ALA A 58 1.50 -2.08 10.24
CA ALA A 58 1.20 -1.24 9.09
C ALA A 58 2.36 -1.19 8.09
N ILE A 59 1.99 -1.06 6.82
CA ILE A 59 2.89 -0.79 5.70
C ILE A 59 2.40 0.40 4.91
N ARG A 60 3.31 1.07 4.22
CA ARG A 60 3.00 2.17 3.32
C ARG A 60 3.62 1.99 1.96
N HIS A 61 2.88 2.45 0.96
CA HIS A 61 3.34 2.50 -0.41
C HIS A 61 4.56 3.44 -0.52
N PRO A 62 5.61 3.09 -1.29
CA PRO A 62 6.83 3.90 -1.40
C PRO A 62 6.57 5.27 -2.03
N ASP A 63 5.66 5.33 -3.00
CA ASP A 63 5.25 6.59 -3.63
C ASP A 63 4.19 7.27 -2.78
N ASN A 64 4.58 8.36 -2.11
CA ASN A 64 3.70 9.21 -1.31
C ASN A 64 3.17 10.42 -2.09
N GLN A 65 3.52 10.57 -3.37
CA GLN A 65 3.05 11.65 -4.23
C GLN A 65 1.76 11.26 -4.95
N LYS A 66 1.56 9.97 -5.26
CA LYS A 66 0.34 9.50 -5.92
C LYS A 66 -0.91 9.71 -5.09
N ALA A 67 -1.93 10.29 -5.70
CA ALA A 67 -3.25 10.45 -5.11
C ALA A 67 -4.12 9.22 -5.40
N LEU A 68 -4.89 8.77 -4.41
CA LEU A 68 -5.97 7.82 -4.68
C LEU A 68 -7.03 8.54 -5.52
N ALA A 69 -7.29 8.01 -6.71
CA ALA A 69 -8.24 8.60 -7.65
C ALA A 69 -9.59 7.90 -7.61
N GLU A 70 -9.60 6.57 -7.51
CA GLU A 70 -10.80 5.77 -7.62
C GLU A 70 -10.65 4.43 -6.88
N LEU A 71 -11.79 3.87 -6.47
CA LEU A 71 -11.89 2.51 -5.95
C LEU A 71 -12.76 1.70 -6.90
N GLU A 72 -12.22 0.59 -7.39
CA GLU A 72 -12.97 -0.42 -8.10
C GLU A 72 -13.28 -1.56 -7.14
N VAL A 73 -14.56 -1.92 -7.01
CA VAL A 73 -15.03 -2.97 -6.10
C VAL A 73 -15.76 -4.01 -6.92
N SER A 74 -15.37 -5.27 -6.76
CA SER A 74 -15.97 -6.40 -7.49
C SER A 74 -16.27 -7.55 -6.54
N GLY A 75 -17.28 -8.36 -6.86
CA GLY A 75 -17.69 -9.53 -6.08
C GLY A 75 -19.19 -9.60 -5.84
N PRO A 76 -19.65 -10.61 -5.07
CA PRO A 76 -21.06 -10.74 -4.71
C PRO A 76 -21.57 -9.52 -3.95
N GLY A 77 -22.69 -8.96 -4.42
CA GLY A 77 -23.27 -7.76 -3.82
C GLY A 77 -22.39 -6.51 -3.91
N ALA A 78 -21.41 -6.50 -4.82
CA ALA A 78 -20.54 -5.35 -5.02
C ALA A 78 -21.32 -4.10 -5.43
N LYS A 79 -21.06 -3.00 -4.74
CA LYS A 79 -21.61 -1.68 -5.05
C LYS A 79 -20.49 -0.76 -5.51
N ALA A 80 -20.81 0.11 -6.46
CA ALA A 80 -19.91 1.21 -6.81
C ALA A 80 -19.69 2.08 -5.56
N ALA A 81 -18.42 2.34 -5.23
CA ALA A 81 -18.03 3.13 -4.08
C ALA A 81 -17.07 4.23 -4.53
N THR A 82 -17.48 5.48 -4.36
CA THR A 82 -16.63 6.63 -4.66
C THR A 82 -16.10 7.22 -3.35
N CYS A 83 -14.78 7.39 -3.25
CA CYS A 83 -14.21 8.18 -2.17
C CYS A 83 -14.68 9.64 -2.29
N ALA A 84 -15.07 10.26 -1.18
CA ALA A 84 -15.38 11.68 -1.15
C ALA A 84 -14.20 12.51 -1.71
N ALA A 85 -14.52 13.68 -2.28
CA ALA A 85 -13.54 14.58 -2.86
C ALA A 85 -12.40 14.84 -1.86
N LYS A 86 -11.14 14.79 -2.36
CA LYS A 86 -9.87 14.87 -1.60
C LYS A 86 -9.35 13.56 -0.97
N GLY A 87 -9.93 12.40 -1.31
CA GLY A 87 -9.29 11.11 -1.05
C GLY A 87 -9.24 10.73 0.44
N HIS A 88 -10.23 11.12 1.23
CA HIS A 88 -10.31 10.82 2.66
C HIS A 88 -11.09 9.53 2.98
N CYS A 89 -11.09 8.55 2.08
CA CYS A 89 -11.79 7.29 2.32
C CYS A 89 -10.93 6.30 3.10
N ALA A 90 -11.54 5.55 4.00
CA ALA A 90 -10.98 4.35 4.57
C ALA A 90 -11.76 3.16 4.03
N VAL A 91 -11.04 2.20 3.43
CA VAL A 91 -11.61 0.90 3.11
C VAL A 91 -11.25 -0.03 4.25
N VAL A 92 -12.26 -0.58 4.91
CA VAL A 92 -12.07 -1.53 6.00
C VAL A 92 -12.60 -2.87 5.56
N LEU A 93 -11.70 -3.83 5.48
CA LEU A 93 -12.01 -5.22 5.26
C LEU A 93 -12.04 -5.90 6.63
N ARG A 94 -13.14 -6.58 6.93
CA ARG A 94 -13.37 -7.27 8.20
C ARG A 94 -13.73 -8.73 7.94
N TRP A 95 -13.31 -9.60 8.84
CA TRP A 95 -13.61 -11.02 8.78
C TRP A 95 -14.35 -11.46 10.04
N SER A 96 -15.23 -12.45 9.92
CA SER A 96 -15.96 -13.02 11.06
C SER A 96 -15.04 -13.63 12.13
N GLY A 97 -13.78 -13.93 11.79
CA GLY A 97 -12.74 -14.35 12.75
C GLY A 97 -12.11 -13.20 13.55
N GLY A 98 -12.51 -11.94 13.33
CA GLY A 98 -12.06 -10.77 14.08
C GLY A 98 -10.85 -10.05 13.48
N GLU A 99 -10.18 -10.65 12.50
CA GLU A 99 -9.11 -9.97 11.77
C GLU A 99 -9.67 -8.82 10.92
N THR A 100 -8.86 -7.78 10.72
CA THR A 100 -9.21 -6.60 9.93
C THR A 100 -8.02 -6.05 9.15
N ILE A 101 -8.30 -5.48 7.98
CA ILE A 101 -7.35 -4.71 7.17
C ILE A 101 -7.99 -3.37 6.88
N THR A 102 -7.31 -2.31 7.27
CA THR A 102 -7.73 -0.93 7.02
C THR A 102 -6.79 -0.29 6.02
N VAL A 103 -7.35 0.25 4.95
CA VAL A 103 -6.59 0.87 3.87
C VAL A 103 -7.02 2.32 3.78
N THR A 104 -6.05 3.21 3.92
CA THR A 104 -6.29 4.65 4.02
C THR A 104 -5.28 5.39 3.15
N PRO A 105 -5.74 6.31 2.29
CA PRO A 105 -4.88 7.34 1.76
C PRO A 105 -4.30 8.18 2.90
N ARG A 106 -3.09 8.71 2.69
CA ARG A 106 -2.42 9.56 3.69
C ARG A 106 -2.72 11.04 3.42
N ALA A 107 -1.71 11.90 3.62
CA ALA A 107 -1.86 13.35 3.64
C ALA A 107 -2.56 13.86 2.36
N ASN A 108 -3.71 14.50 2.53
CA ASN A 108 -4.51 15.09 1.44
C ASN A 108 -4.86 14.09 0.30
N GLY A 109 -5.13 12.84 0.65
CA GLY A 109 -5.47 11.80 -0.32
C GLY A 109 -4.28 11.20 -1.07
N ARG A 110 -3.04 11.59 -0.71
CA ARG A 110 -1.81 11.10 -1.32
C ARG A 110 -1.12 10.03 -0.48
N GLY A 111 -0.50 9.07 -1.16
CA GLY A 111 0.12 7.88 -0.59
C GLY A 111 -0.90 6.91 0.00
N LEU A 112 -0.53 5.63 0.08
CA LEU A 112 -1.36 4.59 0.68
C LEU A 112 -0.73 4.07 1.97
N ARG A 113 -1.54 3.87 3.00
CA ARG A 113 -1.21 3.08 4.19
C ARG A 113 -2.17 1.90 4.28
N ILE A 114 -1.63 0.72 4.51
CA ILE A 114 -2.38 -0.49 4.83
C ILE A 114 -2.02 -0.86 6.26
N GLU A 115 -3.04 -1.03 7.10
CA GLU A 115 -2.93 -1.46 8.48
C GLU A 115 -3.69 -2.77 8.67
N SER A 116 -3.14 -3.63 9.50
CA SER A 116 -3.64 -4.96 9.81
C SER A 116 -3.88 -5.10 11.31
N SER A 117 -4.86 -5.91 11.70
CA SER A 117 -5.05 -6.31 13.10
C SER A 117 -3.97 -7.27 13.61
N VAL A 118 -3.16 -7.83 12.70
CA VAL A 118 -2.02 -8.70 13.01
C VAL A 118 -0.75 -8.12 12.41
N ASP A 119 0.39 -8.43 13.03
CA ASP A 119 1.70 -7.96 12.58
C ASP A 119 2.02 -8.45 11.15
N PHE A 120 2.67 -7.59 10.36
CA PHE A 120 3.21 -7.93 9.04
C PHE A 120 4.52 -8.70 9.18
N ASP A 121 4.48 -9.86 9.83
CA ASP A 121 5.61 -10.77 9.97
C ASP A 121 5.39 -12.08 9.18
N ASP A 122 6.43 -12.89 9.08
CA ASP A 122 6.42 -14.12 8.26
C ASP A 122 5.73 -15.30 8.98
N THR A 123 5.33 -15.12 10.24
CA THR A 123 4.54 -16.12 10.99
C THR A 123 3.05 -15.96 10.73
N ARG A 124 2.61 -14.73 10.43
CA ARG A 124 1.22 -14.40 10.10
C ARG A 124 0.98 -14.33 8.60
N TRP A 125 1.96 -13.81 7.85
CA TRP A 125 1.83 -13.58 6.41
C TRP A 125 2.75 -14.49 5.62
N ALA A 126 2.19 -15.16 4.61
CA ALA A 126 2.97 -15.75 3.53
C ALA A 126 3.38 -14.62 2.57
N LYS A 127 4.66 -14.24 2.60
CA LYS A 127 5.19 -13.12 1.81
C LYS A 127 6.00 -13.59 0.62
N SER A 128 5.80 -12.92 -0.49
CA SER A 128 6.63 -12.98 -1.69
C SER A 128 6.80 -11.57 -2.26
N ASP A 129 7.72 -11.43 -3.21
CA ASP A 129 7.95 -10.16 -3.91
C ASP A 129 6.69 -9.62 -4.61
N GLY A 130 5.82 -10.51 -5.11
CA GLY A 130 4.63 -10.12 -5.85
C GLY A 130 3.36 -10.07 -5.00
N GLU A 131 3.33 -10.77 -3.87
CA GLU A 131 2.09 -11.00 -3.13
C GLU A 131 2.37 -11.25 -1.65
N TRP A 132 1.63 -10.57 -0.78
CA TRP A 132 1.55 -10.93 0.63
C TRP A 132 0.16 -11.47 0.93
N ARG A 133 0.13 -12.62 1.58
CA ARG A 133 -1.10 -13.36 1.87
C ARG A 133 -1.24 -13.62 3.36
N LEU A 134 -2.38 -13.22 3.93
CA LEU A 134 -2.78 -13.59 5.29
C LEU A 134 -3.79 -14.74 5.21
N PRO A 135 -3.43 -15.96 5.62
CA PRO A 135 -4.35 -17.08 5.68
C PRO A 135 -5.44 -16.84 6.73
N LEU A 136 -6.67 -17.22 6.41
CA LEU A 136 -7.84 -17.08 7.26
C LEU A 136 -8.48 -18.45 7.52
N PRO A 137 -9.19 -18.62 8.64
CA PRO A 137 -10.01 -19.82 8.86
C PRO A 137 -11.02 -20.01 7.72
N ALA A 138 -11.20 -21.26 7.27
CA ALA A 138 -12.07 -21.60 6.14
C ALA A 138 -13.56 -21.22 6.32
N SER A 139 -14.00 -21.03 7.56
CA SER A 139 -15.35 -20.57 7.93
C SER A 139 -15.51 -19.04 7.92
N SER A 140 -14.45 -18.29 7.59
CA SER A 140 -14.48 -16.84 7.63
C SER A 140 -15.25 -16.27 6.43
N ALA A 141 -16.25 -15.44 6.70
CA ALA A 141 -16.94 -14.66 5.68
C ALA A 141 -16.35 -13.24 5.67
N PRO A 142 -15.83 -12.77 4.53
CA PRO A 142 -15.29 -11.42 4.44
C PRO A 142 -16.39 -10.40 4.22
N ARG A 143 -16.20 -9.22 4.81
CA ARG A 143 -17.02 -8.05 4.57
C ARG A 143 -16.13 -6.87 4.24
N VAL A 144 -16.42 -6.20 3.14
CA VAL A 144 -15.76 -4.96 2.74
C VAL A 144 -16.69 -3.80 3.02
N THR A 145 -16.19 -2.86 3.81
CA THR A 145 -16.86 -1.61 4.14
C THR A 145 -16.03 -0.43 3.68
N ILE A 146 -16.70 0.65 3.29
CA ILE A 146 -16.06 1.95 3.04
C ILE A 146 -16.61 2.97 4.03
N ALA A 147 -15.72 3.84 4.53
CA ALA A 147 -16.07 4.95 5.40
C ALA A 147 -15.41 6.24 4.90
N ASP A 148 -16.15 7.34 4.91
CA ASP A 148 -15.58 8.68 4.70
C ASP A 148 -15.08 9.23 6.05
N ARG A 149 -13.77 9.51 6.14
CA ARG A 149 -13.15 10.04 7.36
C ARG A 149 -13.38 11.53 7.60
N GLN A 150 -13.83 12.32 6.61
CA GLN A 150 -14.07 13.75 6.83
C GLN A 150 -15.43 14.07 7.45
N GLY A 151 -16.45 13.23 7.22
CA GLY A 151 -17.83 13.51 7.63
C GLY A 151 -18.33 12.80 8.88
N GLY A 152 -17.49 12.02 9.58
CA GLY A 152 -18.01 11.00 10.51
C GLY A 152 -18.85 9.95 9.77
N GLY A 153 -18.47 9.67 8.52
CA GLY A 153 -19.29 8.96 7.54
C GLY A 153 -19.69 7.58 8.03
N GLN A 154 -20.95 7.23 7.77
CA GLN A 154 -21.44 5.89 8.07
C GLN A 154 -20.67 4.86 7.26
N GLU A 155 -20.28 3.75 7.90
CA GLU A 155 -19.70 2.63 7.19
C GLU A 155 -20.75 2.03 6.26
N GLU A 156 -20.48 2.02 4.95
CA GLU A 156 -21.30 1.31 3.99
C GLU A 156 -20.67 -0.03 3.66
N THR A 157 -21.44 -1.11 3.73
CA THR A 157 -21.03 -2.41 3.17
C THR A 157 -21.14 -2.36 1.65
N ILE A 158 -19.99 -2.50 0.99
CA ILE A 158 -19.84 -2.38 -0.46
C ILE A 158 -19.57 -3.72 -1.14
N CYS A 159 -19.22 -4.76 -0.37
CA CYS A 159 -19.16 -6.14 -0.83
C CYS A 159 -19.24 -7.07 0.40
N ASP A 160 -20.01 -8.15 0.32
CA ASP A 160 -20.14 -9.14 1.40
C ASP A 160 -20.05 -10.55 0.82
N GLY A 161 -19.26 -11.40 1.47
CA GLY A 161 -19.04 -12.77 1.08
C GLY A 161 -17.84 -12.98 0.16
N LYS A 162 -17.67 -14.25 -0.18
CA LYS A 162 -16.49 -14.80 -0.85
C LYS A 162 -16.25 -14.16 -2.22
N GLY A 163 -15.00 -13.81 -2.51
CA GLY A 163 -14.60 -13.25 -3.82
C GLY A 163 -14.68 -11.72 -3.92
N CYS A 164 -14.92 -11.01 -2.82
CA CYS A 164 -14.80 -9.56 -2.79
C CYS A 164 -13.37 -9.10 -3.12
N SER A 165 -13.24 -8.11 -4.00
CA SER A 165 -11.96 -7.46 -4.29
C SER A 165 -12.15 -5.96 -4.35
N VAL A 166 -11.14 -5.23 -3.87
CA VAL A 166 -11.03 -3.79 -3.97
C VAL A 166 -9.71 -3.46 -4.66
N ARG A 167 -9.76 -2.73 -5.77
CA ARG A 167 -8.59 -2.18 -6.45
C ARG A 167 -8.55 -0.67 -6.24
N PHE A 168 -7.37 -0.21 -5.83
CA PHE A 168 -7.08 1.20 -5.60
C PHE A 168 -6.38 1.77 -6.82
N HIS A 169 -7.05 2.68 -7.52
CA HIS A 169 -6.57 3.33 -8.72
C HIS A 169 -5.84 4.63 -8.38
N TYR A 170 -4.57 4.74 -8.78
CA TYR A 170 -3.75 5.93 -8.47
C TYR A 170 -3.61 6.89 -9.66
N ARG A 171 -3.53 8.19 -9.35
CA ARG A 171 -3.09 9.22 -10.29
C ARG A 171 -1.84 9.94 -9.78
N PRO A 172 -0.94 10.38 -10.69
CA PRO A 172 0.21 11.21 -10.34
C PRO A 172 -0.16 12.50 -9.58
#